data_AF-A0A3D9AIC2-F1
#
_entry.id   AF-A0A3D9AIC2-F1
#
_cell.length_a   1.000
_cell.length_b   1.000
_cell.length_c   1.000
_cell.angle_alpha   90.00
_cell.angle_beta   90.00
_cell.angle_gamma   90.00
#
_symmetry.space_group_name_H-M   'P 1'
#
loop_
_entity.id
_entity.type
_entity.pdbx_description
1 polymer ?
#
loop_
_entity_poly.entity_id
_entity_poly.type
_entity_poly.pdbx_seq_one_letter_code
_entity_poly.pdbx_strand_id
1 'polypeptide(L)'
;MEIFKKPFVQVTVPPFEKQNSQNRIKIDKLLSLISDEEYKKDIIKHFKLNIEEYIQIGNIDIVYKYVEHVHNKYEYVNLWTSNNHAEAYFRQPNDETEKSELFFKFDFLHDDDGVVHDNFDAQVQYDASSMFYNDRELSKYINYLKSKDNKTLSSLADRNILINDVNSSWKRQYERNPKSIHERKFRFLKDNKGEYFLRSITSDRYKEYGVAFSFVISMLSLNKIMEKDKGLNLNISSLSINESKIDMVISSGNAVFVEEINQFITSSILIKNNDLGDRSLSFTHSLKLTPLQNDENKIYLFPKFKENEIKYKVSISHTAGIDKVLLTFDNIRSVIYSVDDYVKDFTGIAKTHTPDELRAKIEEKIINNNSPFKGVQKLKNLFQRSTSQHIDNLAKLLEICQKAEMIDMDYDLKFKLRYLISNTLLYGKNNY
;
A
#
# COMPACT_ATOMS: atom_id res chain seq x y z
N MET A 1 -4.12 -1.06 19.33
CA MET A 1 -3.32 -2.27 19.03
C MET A 1 -1.84 -1.93 18.98
N GLU A 2 -0.97 -2.72 19.63
CA GLU A 2 0.44 -2.36 19.89
C GLU A 2 1.32 -2.15 18.64
N ILE A 3 0.91 -2.64 17.47
CA ILE A 3 1.72 -2.53 16.25
C ILE A 3 1.62 -1.14 15.58
N PHE A 4 0.57 -0.36 15.87
CA PHE A 4 0.35 0.98 15.29
C PHE A 4 0.98 2.09 16.14
N LYS A 5 2.27 1.92 16.51
CA LYS A 5 2.98 2.88 17.38
C LYS A 5 3.21 4.25 16.74
N LYS A 6 3.40 4.27 15.41
CA LYS A 6 3.58 5.49 14.63
C LYS A 6 2.32 5.74 13.78
N PRO A 7 1.73 6.94 13.82
CA PRO A 7 0.61 7.28 12.95
C PRO A 7 1.10 7.48 11.50
N PHE A 8 0.18 7.38 10.54
CA PHE A 8 0.43 7.62 9.11
C PHE A 8 1.52 6.75 8.47
N VAL A 9 1.77 5.56 9.02
CA VAL A 9 2.74 4.58 8.49
C VAL A 9 2.01 3.27 8.21
N GLN A 10 2.27 2.68 7.04
CA GLN A 10 1.77 1.35 6.73
C GLN A 10 2.52 0.30 7.55
N VAL A 11 1.79 -0.48 8.34
CA VAL A 11 2.37 -1.47 9.25
C VAL A 11 2.03 -2.87 8.75
N THR A 12 3.02 -3.74 8.71
CA THR A 12 2.82 -5.18 8.47
C THR A 12 2.38 -5.87 9.75
N VAL A 13 1.26 -6.59 9.67
CA VAL A 13 0.72 -7.37 10.79
C VAL A 13 1.64 -8.54 11.11
N PRO A 14 1.89 -8.86 12.40
CA PRO A 14 2.66 -10.03 12.80
C PRO A 14 2.12 -11.33 12.20
N PRO A 15 2.97 -12.36 12.04
CA PRO A 15 2.55 -13.68 11.55
C PRO A 15 1.26 -14.16 12.24
N PHE A 16 0.28 -14.56 11.45
CA PHE A 16 -1.04 -15.00 11.95
C PHE A 16 -0.96 -16.33 12.69
N GLU A 17 0.07 -17.12 12.42
CA GLU A 17 0.36 -18.42 13.04
C GLU A 17 0.53 -18.30 14.56
N LYS A 18 0.79 -17.08 15.07
CA LYS A 18 0.91 -16.76 16.51
C LYS A 18 -0.38 -16.24 17.13
N GLN A 19 -1.49 -16.23 16.39
CA GLN A 19 -2.75 -15.61 16.78
C GLN A 19 -3.88 -16.64 16.72
N ASN A 20 -4.76 -16.67 17.74
CA ASN A 20 -5.88 -17.60 17.80
C ASN A 20 -6.99 -17.17 16.81
N SER A 21 -6.96 -17.74 15.60
CA SER A 21 -7.97 -17.52 14.55
C SER A 21 -9.13 -18.50 14.64
N GLN A 22 -10.34 -18.02 14.38
CA GLN A 22 -11.52 -18.84 14.14
C GLN A 22 -11.69 -19.23 12.67
N ASN A 23 -10.90 -18.64 11.76
CA ASN A 23 -10.95 -18.85 10.30
C ASN A 23 -12.34 -18.65 9.66
N ARG A 24 -13.21 -17.88 10.32
CA ARG A 24 -14.57 -17.61 9.84
C ARG A 24 -15.10 -16.27 10.33
N ILE A 25 -16.00 -15.67 9.57
CA ILE A 25 -16.73 -14.47 9.96
C ILE A 25 -18.16 -14.52 9.41
N LYS A 26 -19.13 -13.99 10.16
CA LYS A 26 -20.52 -13.84 9.70
C LYS A 26 -20.59 -12.73 8.66
N ILE A 27 -21.37 -12.91 7.59
CA ILE A 27 -21.52 -11.90 6.52
C ILE A 27 -22.03 -10.58 7.07
N ASP A 28 -23.04 -10.61 7.96
CA ASP A 28 -23.54 -9.41 8.65
C ASP A 28 -22.43 -8.61 9.34
N LYS A 29 -21.56 -9.30 10.09
CA LYS A 29 -20.40 -8.68 10.75
C LYS A 29 -19.39 -8.14 9.75
N LEU A 30 -19.16 -8.82 8.62
CA LEU A 30 -18.27 -8.29 7.58
C LEU A 30 -18.84 -7.01 6.96
N LEU A 31 -20.14 -6.98 6.67
CA LEU A 31 -20.84 -5.84 6.09
C LEU A 31 -20.96 -4.64 7.03
N SER A 32 -20.84 -4.83 8.35
CA SER A 32 -20.84 -3.71 9.31
C SER A 32 -19.64 -2.78 9.17
N LEU A 33 -18.60 -3.16 8.43
CA LEU A 33 -17.48 -2.28 8.08
C LEU A 33 -17.84 -1.27 6.98
N ILE A 34 -18.96 -1.45 6.27
CA ILE A 34 -19.41 -0.53 5.24
C ILE A 34 -20.35 0.50 5.87
N SER A 35 -19.83 1.72 6.08
CA SER A 35 -20.60 2.83 6.64
C SER A 35 -21.56 3.46 5.62
N ASP A 36 -21.28 3.33 4.33
CA ASP A 36 -22.12 3.85 3.25
C ASP A 36 -23.26 2.86 2.93
N GLU A 37 -24.49 3.26 3.24
CA GLU A 37 -25.67 2.42 3.06
C GLU A 37 -26.04 2.16 1.59
N GLU A 38 -25.64 3.02 0.64
CA GLU A 38 -25.83 2.76 -0.78
C GLU A 38 -24.86 1.66 -1.24
N TYR A 39 -23.59 1.79 -0.89
CA TYR A 39 -22.59 0.77 -1.21
C TYR A 39 -22.93 -0.58 -0.59
N LYS A 40 -23.43 -0.59 0.65
CA LYS A 40 -23.87 -1.81 1.32
C LYS A 40 -25.01 -2.50 0.56
N LYS A 41 -26.01 -1.74 0.09
CA LYS A 41 -27.12 -2.27 -0.72
C LYS A 41 -26.63 -2.85 -2.05
N ASP A 42 -25.74 -2.14 -2.73
CA ASP A 42 -25.16 -2.59 -4.01
C ASP A 42 -24.36 -3.89 -3.85
N ILE A 43 -23.55 -3.99 -2.79
CA ILE A 43 -22.81 -5.22 -2.44
C ILE A 43 -23.78 -6.38 -2.19
N ILE A 44 -24.79 -6.21 -1.33
CA ILE A 44 -25.76 -7.26 -1.01
C ILE A 44 -26.48 -7.74 -2.27
N LYS A 45 -26.91 -6.81 -3.13
CA LYS A 45 -27.59 -7.12 -4.38
C LYS A 45 -26.68 -7.85 -5.37
N HIS A 46 -25.45 -7.37 -5.55
CA HIS A 46 -24.49 -7.93 -6.51
C HIS A 46 -24.09 -9.36 -6.18
N PHE A 47 -23.77 -9.62 -4.90
CA PHE A 47 -23.35 -10.95 -4.45
C PHE A 47 -24.50 -11.87 -4.03
N LYS A 48 -25.75 -11.36 -4.01
CA LYS A 48 -26.95 -12.11 -3.57
C LYS A 48 -26.77 -12.72 -2.18
N LEU A 49 -26.35 -11.89 -1.24
CA LEU A 49 -25.90 -12.35 0.08
C LEU A 49 -27.04 -12.78 0.99
N ASN A 50 -26.82 -13.87 1.73
CA ASN A 50 -27.59 -14.22 2.92
C ASN A 50 -26.79 -13.79 4.16
N ILE A 51 -27.25 -12.77 4.87
CA ILE A 51 -26.51 -12.13 5.97
C ILE A 51 -26.23 -13.06 7.16
N GLU A 52 -27.00 -14.15 7.30
CA GLU A 52 -26.83 -15.14 8.37
C GLU A 52 -25.67 -16.12 8.13
N GLU A 53 -25.15 -16.18 6.90
CA GLU A 53 -24.10 -17.12 6.52
C GLU A 53 -22.71 -16.70 7.04
N TYR A 54 -21.81 -17.68 7.05
CA TYR A 54 -20.42 -17.51 7.43
C TYR A 54 -19.51 -17.69 6.21
N ILE A 55 -18.55 -16.79 6.07
CA ILE A 55 -17.43 -16.94 5.14
C ILE A 55 -16.32 -17.70 5.87
N GLN A 56 -15.75 -18.72 5.22
CA GLN A 56 -14.65 -19.53 5.74
C GLN A 56 -13.37 -19.27 4.94
N ILE A 57 -12.62 -18.24 5.33
CA ILE A 57 -11.30 -17.94 4.78
C ILE A 57 -10.32 -17.89 5.96
N GLY A 58 -9.15 -18.53 5.80
CA GLY A 58 -8.14 -18.58 6.85
C GLY A 58 -7.74 -17.17 7.32
N ASN A 59 -7.64 -16.97 8.63
CA ASN A 59 -7.29 -15.71 9.30
C ASN A 59 -8.23 -14.52 9.08
N ILE A 60 -9.43 -14.72 8.48
CA ILE A 60 -10.37 -13.62 8.17
C ILE A 60 -10.81 -12.84 9.41
N ASP A 61 -11.03 -13.51 10.53
CA ASP A 61 -11.48 -12.91 11.79
C ASP A 61 -10.39 -12.07 12.46
N ILE A 62 -9.12 -12.47 12.31
CA ILE A 62 -7.97 -11.67 12.76
C ILE A 62 -7.88 -10.41 11.91
N VAL A 63 -7.85 -10.57 10.59
CA VAL A 63 -7.71 -9.45 9.64
C VAL A 63 -8.84 -8.44 9.81
N TYR A 64 -10.06 -8.93 10.02
CA TYR A 64 -11.21 -8.08 10.34
C TYR A 64 -10.91 -7.12 11.49
N LYS A 65 -10.31 -7.59 12.61
CA LYS A 65 -10.00 -6.74 13.77
C LYS A 65 -8.99 -5.64 13.44
N TYR A 66 -7.99 -5.94 12.61
CA TYR A 66 -7.02 -4.93 12.16
C TYR A 66 -7.68 -3.89 11.24
N VAL A 67 -8.52 -4.34 10.31
CA VAL A 67 -9.25 -3.45 9.40
C VAL A 67 -10.22 -2.56 10.18
N GLU A 68 -11.02 -3.14 11.08
CA GLU A 68 -11.95 -2.42 11.97
C GLU A 68 -11.23 -1.38 12.82
N HIS A 69 -10.10 -1.75 13.43
CA HIS A 69 -9.31 -0.82 14.24
C HIS A 69 -8.81 0.38 13.43
N VAL A 70 -8.30 0.14 12.22
CA VAL A 70 -7.79 1.20 11.35
C VAL A 70 -8.92 2.08 10.82
N HIS A 71 -10.01 1.46 10.37
CA HIS A 71 -11.19 2.15 9.83
C HIS A 71 -11.82 3.08 10.87
N ASN A 72 -11.93 2.64 12.11
CA ASN A 72 -12.56 3.40 13.20
C ASN A 72 -11.59 4.36 13.92
N LYS A 73 -10.32 4.40 13.53
CA LYS A 73 -9.32 5.25 14.21
C LYS A 73 -9.51 6.74 13.90
N TYR A 74 -10.01 7.05 12.72
CA TYR A 74 -10.18 8.41 12.23
C TYR A 74 -11.56 8.57 11.58
N GLU A 75 -12.13 9.76 11.73
CA GLU A 75 -13.25 10.20 10.92
C GLU A 75 -12.71 10.69 9.56
N TYR A 76 -13.27 10.20 8.46
CA TYR A 76 -12.87 10.60 7.11
C TYR A 76 -13.70 11.80 6.68
N VAL A 77 -13.05 12.94 6.51
CA VAL A 77 -13.71 14.21 6.19
C VAL A 77 -13.20 14.70 4.85
N ASN A 78 -14.10 14.91 3.89
CA ASN A 78 -13.73 15.40 2.57
C ASN A 78 -14.42 16.74 2.32
N LEU A 79 -13.62 17.78 2.08
CA LEU A 79 -14.12 19.14 1.90
C LEU A 79 -13.53 19.76 0.65
N TRP A 80 -14.17 20.80 0.17
CA TRP A 80 -13.85 21.49 -1.06
C TRP A 80 -13.43 22.91 -0.79
N THR A 81 -12.44 23.36 -1.55
CA THR A 81 -12.13 24.78 -1.69
C THR A 81 -11.29 24.98 -2.94
N SER A 82 -11.12 26.24 -3.32
CA SER A 82 -10.21 26.59 -4.40
C SER A 82 -8.78 26.73 -3.89
N ASN A 83 -7.83 26.38 -4.75
CA ASN A 83 -6.39 26.40 -4.45
C ASN A 83 -5.82 27.77 -4.00
N ASN A 84 -6.52 28.88 -4.25
CA ASN A 84 -6.16 30.22 -3.79
C ASN A 84 -6.62 30.53 -2.34
N HIS A 85 -7.41 29.66 -1.72
CA HIS A 85 -7.91 29.79 -0.34
C HIS A 85 -7.17 28.88 0.64
N ALA A 86 -5.97 28.43 0.27
CA ALA A 86 -5.13 27.57 1.08
C ALA A 86 -3.71 28.15 1.15
N GLU A 87 -3.21 28.31 2.37
CA GLU A 87 -1.85 28.80 2.64
C GLU A 87 -1.10 27.80 3.51
N ALA A 88 0.18 27.55 3.19
CA ALA A 88 0.99 26.63 3.97
C ALA A 88 1.83 27.36 5.02
N TYR A 89 1.98 26.79 6.20
CA TYR A 89 2.83 27.34 7.25
C TYR A 89 3.44 26.23 8.11
N PHE A 90 4.59 26.49 8.76
CA PHE A 90 5.15 25.57 9.74
C PHE A 90 4.70 25.97 11.14
N ARG A 91 4.02 25.06 11.84
CA ARG A 91 3.61 25.27 13.23
C ARG A 91 4.80 25.05 14.16
N GLN A 92 4.88 25.84 15.24
CA GLN A 92 5.87 25.63 16.28
C GLN A 92 5.62 24.29 16.96
N PRO A 93 6.64 23.43 17.09
CA PRO A 93 6.48 22.17 17.83
C PRO A 93 6.18 22.46 19.30
N ASN A 94 5.43 21.55 19.94
CA ASN A 94 5.09 21.71 21.36
C ASN A 94 6.31 21.44 22.26
N ASP A 95 7.24 20.61 21.78
CA ASP A 95 8.54 20.34 22.41
C ASP A 95 9.72 20.71 21.49
N GLU A 96 10.83 21.19 22.05
CA GLU A 96 12.06 21.50 21.28
C GLU A 96 12.65 20.27 20.55
N THR A 97 12.23 19.06 20.93
CA THR A 97 12.65 17.80 20.29
C THR A 97 11.71 17.34 19.17
N GLU A 98 10.50 17.89 19.11
CA GLU A 98 9.51 17.59 18.08
C GLU A 98 9.88 18.25 16.74
N LYS A 99 9.42 17.63 15.65
CA LYS A 99 9.71 18.14 14.31
C LYS A 99 8.78 19.32 14.02
N SER A 100 9.28 20.36 13.35
CA SER A 100 8.41 21.35 12.75
C SER A 100 7.57 20.69 11.65
N GLU A 101 6.26 20.82 11.77
CA GLU A 101 5.30 20.18 10.88
C GLU A 101 4.65 21.22 9.99
N LEU A 102 4.41 20.84 8.74
CA LEU A 102 3.76 21.69 7.75
C LEU A 102 2.24 21.56 7.93
N PHE A 103 1.56 22.69 7.99
CA PHE A 103 0.11 22.80 8.04
C PHE A 103 -0.39 23.55 6.82
N PHE A 104 -1.62 23.27 6.41
CA PHE A 104 -2.40 24.18 5.56
C PHE A 104 -3.44 24.88 6.41
N LYS A 105 -3.53 26.19 6.25
CA LYS A 105 -4.64 27.01 6.72
C LYS A 105 -5.56 27.31 5.54
N PHE A 106 -6.86 27.19 5.78
CA PHE A 106 -7.89 27.45 4.79
C PHE A 106 -8.72 28.65 5.20
N ASP A 107 -9.00 29.55 4.25
CA ASP A 107 -9.91 30.68 4.48
C ASP A 107 -11.31 30.15 4.78
N PHE A 108 -11.80 29.29 3.88
CA PHE A 108 -13.04 28.53 4.02
C PHE A 108 -12.93 27.19 3.27
N LEU A 109 -13.71 26.23 3.74
CA LEU A 109 -13.96 24.93 3.12
C LEU A 109 -15.47 24.70 3.07
N HIS A 110 -15.97 23.86 2.17
CA HIS A 110 -17.35 23.39 2.24
C HIS A 110 -17.48 21.89 2.01
N ASP A 111 -18.52 21.28 2.56
CA ASP A 111 -18.85 19.88 2.30
C ASP A 111 -19.68 19.72 1.01
N ASP A 112 -20.09 18.47 0.73
CA ASP A 112 -20.91 18.11 -0.44
C ASP A 112 -22.35 18.69 -0.34
N ASP A 113 -22.81 19.09 0.86
CA ASP A 113 -24.09 19.75 1.12
C ASP A 113 -24.00 21.29 1.08
N GLY A 114 -22.79 21.85 0.91
CA GLY A 114 -22.52 23.28 0.86
C GLY A 114 -22.40 23.96 2.23
N VAL A 115 -22.28 23.20 3.33
CA VAL A 115 -22.02 23.74 4.67
C VAL A 115 -20.61 24.29 4.70
N VAL A 116 -20.46 25.56 5.10
CA VAL A 116 -19.17 26.25 5.12
C VAL A 116 -18.47 26.08 6.47
N HIS A 117 -17.18 25.79 6.42
CA HIS A 117 -16.26 25.67 7.55
C HIS A 117 -15.16 26.72 7.45
N ASP A 118 -15.13 27.65 8.41
CA ASP A 118 -14.12 28.72 8.48
C ASP A 118 -13.02 28.40 9.50
N ASN A 119 -11.88 29.08 9.38
CA ASN A 119 -10.73 28.95 10.30
C ASN A 119 -10.25 27.51 10.49
N PHE A 120 -10.17 26.78 9.38
CA PHE A 120 -9.78 25.39 9.38
C PHE A 120 -8.28 25.28 9.11
N ASP A 121 -7.58 24.47 9.90
CA ASP A 121 -6.22 24.08 9.58
C ASP A 121 -5.99 22.57 9.75
N ALA A 122 -5.03 22.07 8.99
CA ALA A 122 -4.75 20.65 8.96
C ALA A 122 -3.26 20.38 8.79
N GLN A 123 -2.76 19.43 9.56
CA GLN A 123 -1.39 18.95 9.44
C GLN A 123 -1.22 18.16 8.14
N VAL A 124 -0.18 18.44 7.38
CA VAL A 124 0.15 17.71 6.15
C VAL A 124 0.69 16.33 6.48
N GLN A 125 0.04 15.30 5.96
CA GLN A 125 0.49 13.92 5.98
C GLN A 125 0.76 13.39 4.56
N TYR A 126 1.51 12.31 4.48
CA TYR A 126 1.86 11.66 3.22
C TYR A 126 2.45 12.65 2.20
N ASP A 127 2.00 12.54 0.94
CA ASP A 127 2.40 13.38 -0.19
C ASP A 127 1.43 14.55 -0.44
N ALA A 128 0.53 14.88 0.49
CA ALA A 128 -0.48 15.91 0.26
C ALA A 128 0.10 17.28 -0.13
N SER A 129 1.22 17.69 0.49
CA SER A 129 1.94 18.90 0.06
C SER A 129 2.47 18.77 -1.37
N SER A 130 3.01 17.61 -1.73
CA SER A 130 3.50 17.38 -3.09
C SER A 130 2.35 17.44 -4.10
N MET A 131 1.17 16.92 -3.77
CA MET A 131 -0.05 16.99 -4.59
C MET A 131 -0.59 18.42 -4.76
N PHE A 132 -0.46 19.26 -3.72
CA PHE A 132 -0.87 20.66 -3.79
C PHE A 132 0.03 21.43 -4.77
N TYR A 133 1.34 21.27 -4.64
CA TYR A 133 2.36 22.05 -5.34
C TYR A 133 2.83 21.46 -6.68
N ASN A 134 2.28 20.31 -7.09
CA ASN A 134 2.71 19.60 -8.30
C ASN A 134 2.54 20.44 -9.58
N ASP A 135 1.45 21.20 -9.66
CA ASP A 135 1.08 21.99 -10.85
C ASP A 135 2.11 23.06 -11.24
N ARG A 136 3.04 23.40 -10.32
CA ARG A 136 4.11 24.38 -10.53
C ARG A 136 5.50 23.82 -10.27
N GLU A 137 5.63 22.49 -10.21
CA GLU A 137 6.90 21.78 -9.94
C GLU A 137 7.59 22.20 -8.62
N LEU A 138 6.84 22.80 -7.68
CA LEU A 138 7.40 23.29 -6.41
C LEU A 138 7.53 22.19 -5.35
N SER A 139 7.00 21.00 -5.60
CA SER A 139 7.01 19.88 -4.64
C SER A 139 8.42 19.54 -4.14
N LYS A 140 9.45 19.64 -5.00
CA LYS A 140 10.86 19.44 -4.59
C LYS A 140 11.31 20.49 -3.57
N TYR A 141 10.97 21.76 -3.80
CA TYR A 141 11.32 22.85 -2.91
C TYR A 141 10.60 22.72 -1.56
N ILE A 142 9.32 22.37 -1.57
CA ILE A 142 8.54 22.15 -0.35
C ILE A 142 9.07 20.96 0.45
N ASN A 143 9.43 19.87 -0.22
CA ASN A 143 10.07 18.73 0.43
C ASN A 143 11.46 19.07 0.99
N TYR A 144 12.19 19.97 0.32
CA TYR A 144 13.42 20.53 0.85
C TYR A 144 13.19 21.34 2.14
N LEU A 145 12.14 22.18 2.20
CA LEU A 145 11.78 22.93 3.42
C LEU A 145 11.35 22.01 4.59
N LYS A 146 10.74 20.85 4.29
CA LYS A 146 10.36 19.84 5.28
C LYS A 146 11.55 19.04 5.84
N SER A 147 12.69 19.03 5.16
CA SER A 147 13.84 18.18 5.53
C SER A 147 14.42 18.55 6.90
N LYS A 148 14.68 17.55 7.74
CA LYS A 148 15.25 17.71 9.10
C LYS A 148 16.78 17.84 9.08
N ASP A 149 17.44 17.23 8.10
CA ASP A 149 18.91 17.09 8.08
C ASP A 149 19.63 18.25 7.38
N ASN A 150 18.91 19.34 7.14
CA ASN A 150 19.39 20.42 6.33
C ASN A 150 20.11 21.48 7.17
N LYS A 151 21.44 21.41 7.18
CA LYS A 151 22.32 22.34 7.92
C LYS A 151 22.11 23.82 7.56
N THR A 152 21.51 24.11 6.40
CA THR A 152 21.22 25.49 5.94
C THR A 152 19.89 26.06 6.41
N LEU A 153 18.96 25.26 6.94
CA LEU A 153 17.67 25.71 7.49
C LEU A 153 17.60 25.42 8.98
N SER A 154 18.37 26.19 9.76
CA SER A 154 18.59 25.97 11.19
C SER A 154 17.42 26.43 12.08
N SER A 155 16.57 27.36 11.62
CA SER A 155 15.45 27.86 12.42
C SER A 155 14.08 27.67 11.76
N LEU A 156 13.04 27.51 12.60
CA LEU A 156 11.64 27.53 12.18
C LEU A 156 11.26 28.86 11.52
N ALA A 157 11.84 29.97 12.00
CA ALA A 157 11.61 31.29 11.44
C ALA A 157 12.04 31.36 9.98
N ASP A 158 13.22 30.84 9.64
CA ASP A 158 13.70 30.80 8.25
C ASP A 158 12.77 29.99 7.35
N ARG A 159 12.28 28.83 7.84
CA ARG A 159 11.32 28.01 7.11
C ARG A 159 10.01 28.74 6.87
N ASN A 160 9.52 29.49 7.86
CA ASN A 160 8.31 30.28 7.74
C ASN A 160 8.47 31.50 6.84
N ILE A 161 9.65 32.13 6.77
CA ILE A 161 9.92 33.18 5.79
C ILE A 161 9.83 32.59 4.37
N LEU A 162 10.49 31.47 4.12
CA LEU A 162 10.52 30.84 2.80
C LEU A 162 9.16 30.30 2.34
N ILE A 163 8.36 29.73 3.25
CA ILE A 163 7.01 29.29 2.91
C ILE A 163 6.08 30.48 2.63
N ASN A 164 6.27 31.61 3.33
CA ASN A 164 5.53 32.84 3.06
C ASN A 164 5.87 33.44 1.69
N ASP A 165 7.12 33.33 1.24
CA ASP A 165 7.50 33.70 -0.13
C ASP A 165 6.79 32.83 -1.17
N VAL A 166 6.66 31.52 -0.90
CA VAL A 166 5.87 30.60 -1.72
C VAL A 166 4.40 31.04 -1.74
N ASN A 167 3.77 31.26 -0.58
CA ASN A 167 2.37 31.70 -0.49
C ASN A 167 2.16 33.02 -1.25
N SER A 168 3.07 33.98 -1.10
CA SER A 168 3.01 35.26 -1.82
C SER A 168 3.20 35.12 -3.33
N SER A 169 4.05 34.18 -3.77
CA SER A 169 4.18 33.81 -5.19
C SER A 169 2.93 33.11 -5.71
N TRP A 170 2.28 32.31 -4.87
CA TRP A 170 1.03 31.60 -5.15
C TRP A 170 -0.13 32.58 -5.35
N LYS A 171 -0.31 33.52 -4.42
CA LYS A 171 -1.33 34.57 -4.49
C LYS A 171 -1.19 35.45 -5.74
N ARG A 172 0.02 35.95 -6.01
CA ARG A 172 0.32 36.74 -7.22
C ARG A 172 0.04 35.98 -8.52
N GLN A 173 0.22 34.66 -8.53
CA GLN A 173 -0.09 33.83 -9.69
C GLN A 173 -1.59 33.83 -9.99
N TYR A 174 -2.45 33.69 -8.98
CA TYR A 174 -3.90 33.69 -9.18
C TYR A 174 -4.46 35.07 -9.50
N GLU A 175 -3.86 36.13 -8.95
CA GLU A 175 -4.17 37.51 -9.35
C GLU A 175 -3.89 37.75 -10.84
N ARG A 176 -2.77 37.22 -11.36
CA ARG A 176 -2.37 37.37 -12.78
C ARG A 176 -3.09 36.40 -13.71
N ASN A 177 -3.43 35.21 -13.23
CA ASN A 177 -4.11 34.18 -14.00
C ASN A 177 -5.27 33.55 -13.23
N PRO A 178 -6.42 34.25 -13.12
CA PRO A 178 -7.60 33.72 -12.43
C PRO A 178 -8.10 32.39 -13.01
N LYS A 179 -7.81 32.10 -14.29
CA LYS A 179 -8.20 30.83 -14.93
C LYS A 179 -7.48 29.59 -14.37
N SER A 180 -6.38 29.77 -13.66
CA SER A 180 -5.68 28.67 -12.95
C SER A 180 -6.26 28.37 -11.57
N ILE A 181 -7.27 29.13 -11.15
CA ILE A 181 -8.02 28.84 -9.92
C ILE A 181 -8.91 27.63 -10.20
N HIS A 182 -8.70 26.58 -9.45
CA HIS A 182 -9.43 25.33 -9.58
C HIS A 182 -9.87 24.86 -8.21
N GLU A 183 -11.13 24.45 -8.14
CA GLU A 183 -11.69 23.77 -7.00
C GLU A 183 -11.08 22.35 -6.89
N ARG A 184 -10.73 21.97 -5.66
CA ARG A 184 -10.13 20.67 -5.37
C ARG A 184 -10.78 20.09 -4.12
N LYS A 185 -10.90 18.77 -4.09
CA LYS A 185 -11.35 18.03 -2.91
C LYS A 185 -10.15 17.74 -2.02
N PHE A 186 -10.12 18.37 -0.85
CA PHE A 186 -9.14 18.15 0.20
C PHE A 186 -9.65 17.06 1.14
N ARG A 187 -8.82 16.04 1.35
CA ARG A 187 -9.22 14.82 2.04
C ARG A 187 -8.48 14.74 3.36
N PHE A 188 -9.24 14.79 4.44
CA PHE A 188 -8.76 14.86 5.81
C PHE A 188 -9.05 13.58 6.56
N LEU A 189 -8.26 13.35 7.60
CA LEU A 189 -8.58 12.48 8.71
C LEU A 189 -8.74 13.35 9.93
N LYS A 190 -9.77 13.11 10.71
CA LYS A 190 -9.97 13.76 12.01
C LYS A 190 -9.79 12.73 13.10
N ASP A 191 -8.93 13.02 14.07
CA ASP A 191 -8.74 12.13 15.21
C ASP A 191 -9.76 12.38 16.33
N ASN A 192 -9.72 11.54 17.36
CA ASN A 192 -10.61 11.66 18.52
C ASN A 192 -10.37 12.92 19.36
N LYS A 193 -9.25 13.64 19.15
CA LYS A 193 -8.95 14.92 19.80
C LYS A 193 -9.49 16.11 18.99
N GLY A 194 -10.00 15.87 17.79
CA GLY A 194 -10.50 16.89 16.89
C GLY A 194 -9.43 17.50 15.99
N GLU A 195 -8.21 16.94 15.96
CA GLU A 195 -7.13 17.40 15.09
C GLU A 195 -7.34 16.88 13.67
N TYR A 196 -7.06 17.74 12.68
CA TYR A 196 -7.22 17.41 11.27
C TYR A 196 -5.87 17.15 10.59
N PHE A 197 -5.85 16.09 9.78
CA PHE A 197 -4.68 15.65 9.03
C PHE A 197 -5.01 15.59 7.55
N LEU A 198 -4.43 16.47 6.75
CA LEU A 198 -4.58 16.49 5.30
C LEU A 198 -3.75 15.35 4.70
N ARG A 199 -4.43 14.32 4.18
CA ARG A 199 -3.78 13.11 3.64
C ARG A 199 -3.68 13.09 2.11
N SER A 200 -4.60 13.72 1.39
CA SER A 200 -4.54 13.80 -0.08
C SER A 200 -5.40 14.95 -0.63
N ILE A 201 -5.15 15.30 -1.90
CA ILE A 201 -5.88 16.34 -2.61
C ILE A 201 -6.24 15.82 -4.00
N THR A 202 -7.51 15.82 -4.33
CA THR A 202 -8.04 15.12 -5.51
C THR A 202 -9.03 15.98 -6.30
N SER A 203 -9.37 15.52 -7.50
CA SER A 203 -10.47 16.08 -8.30
C SER A 203 -11.80 15.45 -7.93
N ASP A 204 -12.90 16.06 -8.35
CA ASP A 204 -14.26 15.50 -8.24
C ASP A 204 -14.43 14.06 -8.74
N ARG A 205 -13.82 13.73 -9.88
CA ARG A 205 -13.94 12.39 -10.47
C ARG A 205 -13.27 11.28 -9.66
N TYR A 206 -12.54 11.62 -8.61
CA TYR A 206 -11.81 10.67 -7.79
C TYR A 206 -12.75 10.00 -6.79
N LYS A 207 -12.91 8.69 -6.92
CA LYS A 207 -13.66 7.85 -5.99
C LYS A 207 -12.70 7.15 -5.03
N GLU A 208 -12.95 7.38 -3.76
CA GLU A 208 -12.35 6.65 -2.65
C GLU A 208 -13.21 5.45 -2.31
N TYR A 209 -12.55 4.32 -2.09
CA TYR A 209 -13.22 3.13 -1.59
C TYR A 209 -12.83 2.82 -0.15
N GLY A 210 -11.62 3.15 0.27
CA GLY A 210 -11.18 2.87 1.64
C GLY A 210 -10.78 1.42 1.86
N VAL A 211 -10.06 1.19 2.96
CA VAL A 211 -9.53 -0.14 3.30
C VAL A 211 -10.62 -1.13 3.70
N ALA A 212 -11.68 -0.66 4.37
CA ALA A 212 -12.82 -1.47 4.79
C ALA A 212 -13.58 -2.05 3.60
N PHE A 213 -14.02 -1.20 2.66
CA PHE A 213 -14.68 -1.62 1.44
C PHE A 213 -13.86 -2.64 0.67
N SER A 214 -12.57 -2.33 0.46
CA SER A 214 -11.62 -3.19 -0.24
C SER A 214 -11.53 -4.57 0.37
N PHE A 215 -11.47 -4.66 1.70
CA PHE A 215 -11.46 -5.93 2.42
C PHE A 215 -12.78 -6.70 2.21
N VAL A 216 -13.93 -6.05 2.42
CA VAL A 216 -15.26 -6.67 2.31
C VAL A 216 -15.48 -7.28 0.93
N ILE A 217 -15.32 -6.49 -0.15
CA ILE A 217 -15.55 -6.99 -1.52
C ILE A 217 -14.58 -8.11 -1.88
N SER A 218 -13.35 -8.07 -1.36
CA SER A 218 -12.36 -9.11 -1.60
C SER A 218 -12.80 -10.42 -0.98
N MET A 219 -13.20 -10.41 0.29
CA MET A 219 -13.62 -11.62 0.99
C MET A 219 -14.88 -12.23 0.38
N LEU A 220 -15.85 -11.40 -0.01
CA LEU A 220 -17.07 -11.86 -0.67
C LEU A 220 -16.76 -12.49 -2.05
N SER A 221 -15.89 -11.85 -2.83
CA SER A 221 -15.49 -12.36 -4.15
C SER A 221 -14.73 -13.67 -4.06
N LEU A 222 -13.82 -13.80 -3.08
CA LEU A 222 -13.07 -15.03 -2.85
C LEU A 222 -13.97 -16.14 -2.32
N ASN A 223 -14.91 -15.85 -1.42
CA ASN A 223 -15.91 -16.80 -0.95
C ASN A 223 -16.73 -17.38 -2.10
N LYS A 224 -17.23 -16.51 -3.00
CA LYS A 224 -17.95 -16.91 -4.21
C LYS A 224 -17.14 -17.82 -5.14
N ILE A 225 -15.81 -17.69 -5.15
CA ILE A 225 -14.93 -18.60 -5.91
C ILE A 225 -14.82 -19.94 -5.19
N MET A 226 -14.61 -19.95 -3.88
CA MET A 226 -14.52 -21.18 -3.08
C MET A 226 -15.82 -22.01 -3.15
N GLU A 227 -16.98 -21.36 -3.22
CA GLU A 227 -18.27 -22.04 -3.42
C GLU A 227 -18.37 -22.73 -4.78
N LYS A 228 -17.76 -22.15 -5.82
CA LYS A 228 -17.75 -22.72 -7.19
C LYS A 228 -16.69 -23.79 -7.36
N ASP A 229 -15.54 -23.64 -6.71
CA ASP A 229 -14.37 -24.50 -6.86
C ASP A 229 -14.17 -25.36 -5.61
N LYS A 230 -14.96 -26.44 -5.50
CA LYS A 230 -14.98 -27.32 -4.33
C LYS A 230 -13.60 -27.97 -4.15
N GLY A 231 -12.87 -27.53 -3.13
CA GLY A 231 -11.51 -27.97 -2.82
C GLY A 231 -10.49 -26.83 -2.76
N LEU A 232 -10.84 -25.65 -3.30
CA LEU A 232 -10.03 -24.44 -3.12
C LEU A 232 -10.19 -23.93 -1.69
N ASN A 233 -9.13 -24.06 -0.89
CA ASN A 233 -9.04 -23.45 0.42
C ASN A 233 -8.14 -22.21 0.34
N LEU A 234 -8.63 -21.08 0.84
CA LEU A 234 -7.90 -19.82 0.84
C LEU A 234 -7.58 -19.36 2.26
N ASN A 235 -6.40 -18.79 2.42
CA ASN A 235 -5.92 -18.26 3.69
C ASN A 235 -5.26 -16.89 3.47
N ILE A 236 -5.59 -15.91 4.31
CA ILE A 236 -4.86 -14.65 4.35
C ILE A 236 -3.48 -14.91 4.98
N SER A 237 -2.42 -14.78 4.19
CA SER A 237 -1.06 -15.14 4.57
C SER A 237 -0.19 -13.94 4.96
N SER A 238 -0.61 -12.73 4.60
CA SER A 238 0.03 -11.47 5.00
C SER A 238 -0.96 -10.30 4.91
N LEU A 239 -0.81 -9.33 5.80
CA LEU A 239 -1.53 -8.06 5.78
C LEU A 239 -0.58 -6.92 6.10
N SER A 240 -0.61 -5.85 5.32
CA SER A 240 0.02 -4.58 5.62
C SER A 240 -0.97 -3.45 5.40
N ILE A 241 -1.22 -2.63 6.42
CA ILE A 241 -2.36 -1.72 6.42
C ILE A 241 -2.06 -0.39 7.12
N ASN A 242 -2.66 0.68 6.62
CA ASN A 242 -2.93 1.93 7.32
C ASN A 242 -4.31 2.46 6.87
N GLU A 243 -4.69 3.66 7.29
CA GLU A 243 -5.98 4.29 6.95
C GLU A 243 -6.26 4.50 5.46
N SER A 244 -5.27 4.43 4.58
CA SER A 244 -5.41 4.77 3.15
C SER A 244 -4.89 3.68 2.21
N LYS A 245 -4.22 2.66 2.74
CA LYS A 245 -3.60 1.58 1.99
C LYS A 245 -3.84 0.25 2.69
N ILE A 246 -4.23 -0.76 1.93
CA ILE A 246 -4.29 -2.15 2.38
C ILE A 246 -3.63 -3.04 1.35
N ASP A 247 -2.68 -3.85 1.79
CA ASP A 247 -1.96 -4.84 1.00
C ASP A 247 -2.14 -6.19 1.68
N MET A 248 -2.84 -7.11 1.01
CA MET A 248 -3.22 -8.39 1.59
C MET A 248 -2.85 -9.51 0.63
N VAL A 249 -2.10 -10.49 1.13
CA VAL A 249 -1.77 -11.68 0.34
C VAL A 249 -2.66 -12.82 0.76
N ILE A 250 -3.35 -13.42 -0.21
CA ILE A 250 -4.20 -14.59 -0.06
C ILE A 250 -3.49 -15.76 -0.70
N SER A 251 -3.18 -16.80 0.05
CA SER A 251 -2.57 -18.02 -0.48
C SER A 251 -3.61 -19.13 -0.59
N SER A 252 -3.47 -19.96 -1.63
CA SER A 252 -4.16 -21.24 -1.70
C SER A 252 -3.57 -22.22 -0.66
N GLY A 253 -4.35 -23.20 -0.22
CA GLY A 253 -3.87 -24.24 0.70
C GLY A 253 -2.99 -25.31 0.03
N ASN A 254 -2.85 -25.28 -1.29
CA ASN A 254 -2.19 -26.34 -2.06
C ASN A 254 -0.71 -25.97 -2.28
N ALA A 255 0.16 -26.45 -1.39
CA ALA A 255 1.59 -26.28 -1.51
C ALA A 255 2.23 -27.44 -2.27
N VAL A 256 3.16 -27.13 -3.17
CA VAL A 256 3.98 -28.11 -3.92
C VAL A 256 5.42 -27.98 -3.47
N PHE A 257 6.04 -29.08 -3.07
CA PHE A 257 7.47 -29.10 -2.74
C PHE A 257 8.30 -29.19 -4.01
N VAL A 258 9.33 -28.34 -4.12
CA VAL A 258 10.25 -28.31 -5.25
C VAL A 258 11.67 -28.56 -4.74
N GLU A 259 12.20 -29.75 -5.03
CA GLU A 259 13.49 -30.23 -4.55
C GLU A 259 14.65 -29.33 -4.99
N GLU A 260 14.65 -28.84 -6.24
CA GLU A 260 15.75 -28.06 -6.81
C GLU A 260 16.01 -26.73 -6.07
N ILE A 261 14.98 -26.19 -5.42
CA ILE A 261 15.09 -24.95 -4.63
C ILE A 261 14.90 -25.20 -3.13
N ASN A 262 14.58 -26.43 -2.74
CA ASN A 262 14.35 -26.87 -1.37
C ASN A 262 13.25 -26.04 -0.65
N GLN A 263 12.15 -25.73 -1.34
CA GLN A 263 11.04 -24.91 -0.81
C GLN A 263 9.67 -25.41 -1.25
N PHE A 264 8.66 -25.08 -0.47
CA PHE A 264 7.26 -25.18 -0.85
C PHE A 264 6.83 -23.95 -1.64
N ILE A 265 6.22 -24.17 -2.80
CA ILE A 265 5.61 -23.14 -3.63
C ILE A 265 4.10 -23.20 -3.45
N THR A 266 3.49 -22.03 -3.27
CA THR A 266 2.04 -21.89 -3.14
C THR A 266 1.55 -20.73 -4.00
N SER A 267 0.48 -20.96 -4.76
CA SER A 267 -0.20 -19.92 -5.55
C SER A 267 -0.87 -18.94 -4.60
N SER A 268 -0.71 -17.65 -4.87
CA SER A 268 -1.28 -16.58 -4.06
C SER A 268 -1.74 -15.39 -4.91
N ILE A 269 -2.49 -14.49 -4.29
CA ILE A 269 -2.90 -13.22 -4.88
C ILE A 269 -2.59 -12.12 -3.88
N LEU A 270 -1.92 -11.08 -4.34
CA LEU A 270 -1.83 -9.81 -3.64
C LEU A 270 -2.99 -8.91 -4.06
N ILE A 271 -3.87 -8.63 -3.11
CA ILE A 271 -4.95 -7.65 -3.23
C ILE A 271 -4.48 -6.35 -2.59
N LYS A 272 -4.60 -5.25 -3.32
CA LYS A 272 -4.16 -3.91 -2.91
C LYS A 272 -5.27 -2.90 -3.06
N ASN A 273 -5.40 -1.99 -2.09
CA ASN A 273 -6.02 -0.69 -2.28
C ASN A 273 -5.06 0.44 -1.88
N ASN A 274 -5.04 1.53 -2.64
CA ASN A 274 -4.25 2.72 -2.33
C ASN A 274 -5.02 4.01 -2.66
N ASP A 275 -5.64 4.60 -1.65
CA ASP A 275 -6.41 5.84 -1.75
C ASP A 275 -5.55 7.12 -1.85
N LEU A 276 -4.22 6.97 -1.95
CA LEU A 276 -3.29 8.09 -2.14
C LEU A 276 -2.63 8.10 -3.53
N GLY A 277 -2.80 7.04 -4.33
CA GLY A 277 -2.16 6.88 -5.62
C GLY A 277 -3.11 7.00 -6.82
N ASP A 278 -2.58 6.74 -8.02
CA ASP A 278 -3.34 6.80 -9.27
C ASP A 278 -4.22 5.56 -9.53
N ARG A 279 -4.05 4.49 -8.75
CA ARG A 279 -4.76 3.21 -8.92
C ARG A 279 -5.41 2.81 -7.61
N SER A 280 -6.71 2.59 -7.65
CA SER A 280 -7.54 2.33 -6.47
C SER A 280 -7.30 0.93 -5.98
N LEU A 281 -7.91 -0.03 -6.67
CA LEU A 281 -7.95 -1.43 -6.30
C LEU A 281 -7.23 -2.25 -7.34
N SER A 282 -6.43 -3.21 -6.90
CA SER A 282 -5.81 -4.17 -7.80
C SER A 282 -5.64 -5.52 -7.15
N PHE A 283 -5.68 -6.55 -7.97
CA PHE A 283 -5.26 -7.88 -7.56
C PHE A 283 -4.23 -8.39 -8.55
N THR A 284 -3.13 -8.90 -8.01
CA THR A 284 -1.95 -9.34 -8.75
C THR A 284 -1.63 -10.76 -8.31
N HIS A 285 -1.44 -11.66 -9.27
CA HIS A 285 -0.96 -13.00 -8.96
C HIS A 285 0.42 -12.89 -8.29
N SER A 286 0.65 -13.70 -7.28
CA SER A 286 1.93 -13.80 -6.61
C SER A 286 2.19 -15.23 -6.21
N LEU A 287 3.43 -15.57 -5.88
CA LEU A 287 3.73 -16.87 -5.29
C LEU A 287 4.41 -16.73 -3.98
N LYS A 288 3.93 -17.53 -3.05
CA LYS A 288 4.51 -17.68 -1.74
C LYS A 288 5.52 -18.81 -1.81
N LEU A 289 6.77 -18.49 -1.55
CA LEU A 289 7.83 -19.47 -1.33
C LEU A 289 8.05 -19.61 0.17
N THR A 290 7.98 -20.84 0.67
CA THR A 290 8.08 -21.17 2.09
C THR A 290 9.17 -22.21 2.30
N PRO A 291 10.19 -21.96 3.14
CA PRO A 291 11.25 -22.94 3.38
C PRO A 291 10.76 -24.09 4.27
N LEU A 292 11.31 -25.28 4.07
CA LEU A 292 10.97 -26.53 4.79
C LEU A 292 10.92 -26.41 6.31
N GLN A 293 11.80 -25.58 6.89
CA GLN A 293 12.04 -25.55 8.33
C GLN A 293 11.46 -24.30 9.01
N ASN A 294 10.90 -23.34 8.26
CA ASN A 294 10.47 -22.07 8.85
C ASN A 294 9.41 -21.31 8.03
N ASP A 295 8.14 -21.46 8.39
CA ASP A 295 7.03 -20.72 7.78
C ASP A 295 7.09 -19.19 7.99
N GLU A 296 7.86 -18.70 8.96
CA GLU A 296 8.05 -17.26 9.19
C GLU A 296 8.89 -16.61 8.09
N ASN A 297 9.78 -17.39 7.45
CA ASN A 297 10.73 -16.92 6.44
C ASN A 297 10.16 -17.06 5.03
N LYS A 298 8.91 -16.64 4.82
CA LYS A 298 8.26 -16.64 3.50
C LYS A 298 8.67 -15.44 2.67
N ILE A 299 8.83 -15.64 1.36
CA ILE A 299 8.94 -14.53 0.39
C ILE A 299 7.83 -14.63 -0.64
N TYR A 300 7.45 -13.46 -1.18
CA TYR A 300 6.44 -13.36 -2.22
C TYR A 300 7.08 -12.92 -3.53
N LEU A 301 6.90 -13.70 -4.59
CA LEU A 301 7.36 -13.38 -5.94
C LEU A 301 6.20 -12.85 -6.78
N PHE A 302 6.45 -11.77 -7.52
CA PHE A 302 5.48 -11.07 -8.36
C PHE A 302 5.87 -11.18 -9.83
N PRO A 303 5.19 -11.99 -10.65
CA PRO A 303 5.43 -12.06 -12.09
C PRO A 303 5.07 -10.75 -12.78
N LYS A 304 5.70 -10.51 -13.94
CA LYS A 304 5.47 -9.34 -14.78
C LYS A 304 4.09 -9.34 -15.39
N PHE A 305 3.59 -8.12 -15.58
CA PHE A 305 2.21 -7.86 -15.98
C PHE A 305 1.85 -8.28 -17.42
N LYS A 306 2.83 -8.61 -18.28
CA LYS A 306 2.62 -8.95 -19.69
C LYS A 306 3.76 -9.81 -20.23
N GLU A 307 3.63 -11.12 -20.11
CA GLU A 307 4.24 -12.06 -21.05
C GLU A 307 3.09 -12.88 -21.66
N ASN A 308 3.01 -12.87 -23.00
CA ASN A 308 2.23 -13.78 -23.83
C ASN A 308 0.84 -14.15 -23.29
N GLU A 309 -0.13 -13.23 -23.43
CA GLU A 309 -1.58 -13.46 -23.24
C GLU A 309 -2.09 -13.64 -21.79
N ILE A 310 -1.21 -13.78 -20.80
CA ILE A 310 -1.60 -14.03 -19.41
C ILE A 310 -1.78 -12.73 -18.61
N LYS A 311 -2.97 -12.53 -18.01
CA LYS A 311 -3.26 -11.38 -17.13
C LYS A 311 -2.87 -11.66 -15.68
N TYR A 312 -1.62 -11.37 -15.33
CA TYR A 312 -1.12 -11.47 -13.95
C TYR A 312 -1.61 -10.36 -13.02
N LYS A 313 -2.23 -9.30 -13.55
CA LYS A 313 -2.75 -8.20 -12.76
C LYS A 313 -4.01 -7.62 -13.39
N VAL A 314 -4.95 -7.30 -12.52
CA VAL A 314 -6.08 -6.45 -12.83
C VAL A 314 -6.02 -5.24 -11.91
N SER A 315 -6.26 -4.04 -12.45
CA SER A 315 -6.30 -2.81 -11.68
C SER A 315 -7.46 -1.94 -12.13
N ILE A 316 -8.07 -1.27 -11.17
CA ILE A 316 -9.19 -0.36 -11.36
C ILE A 316 -8.70 1.06 -11.06
N SER A 317 -9.17 2.03 -11.84
CA SER A 317 -8.87 3.45 -11.61
C SER A 317 -9.77 4.03 -10.53
N HIS A 318 -9.34 5.11 -9.88
CA HIS A 318 -10.18 5.88 -8.96
C HIS A 318 -11.39 6.53 -9.62
N THR A 319 -11.49 6.55 -10.94
CA THR A 319 -12.66 7.09 -11.65
C THR A 319 -13.76 6.06 -11.88
N ALA A 320 -13.50 4.77 -11.65
CA ALA A 320 -14.49 3.72 -11.81
C ALA A 320 -15.52 3.80 -10.69
N GLY A 321 -16.82 3.73 -11.01
CA GLY A 321 -17.91 3.59 -10.02
C GLY A 321 -18.03 2.17 -9.46
N ILE A 322 -18.85 2.03 -8.41
CA ILE A 322 -19.01 0.79 -7.64
C ILE A 322 -19.39 -0.41 -8.51
N ASP A 323 -20.34 -0.27 -9.44
CA ASP A 323 -20.74 -1.35 -10.34
C ASP A 323 -19.55 -1.95 -11.10
N LYS A 324 -18.69 -1.07 -11.64
CA LYS A 324 -17.49 -1.49 -12.38
C LYS A 324 -16.48 -2.14 -11.45
N VAL A 325 -16.37 -1.70 -10.20
CA VAL A 325 -15.51 -2.33 -9.20
C VAL A 325 -16.01 -3.74 -8.90
N LEU A 326 -17.29 -3.91 -8.57
CA LEU A 326 -17.89 -5.20 -8.24
C LEU A 326 -17.76 -6.20 -9.41
N LEU A 327 -18.05 -5.77 -10.64
CA LEU A 327 -17.87 -6.58 -11.85
C LEU A 327 -16.40 -6.96 -12.09
N THR A 328 -15.46 -6.08 -11.76
CA THR A 328 -14.04 -6.40 -11.90
C THR A 328 -13.62 -7.46 -10.88
N PHE A 329 -14.15 -7.38 -9.66
CA PHE A 329 -13.86 -8.32 -8.58
C PHE A 329 -14.45 -9.73 -8.82
N ASP A 330 -15.54 -9.86 -9.58
CA ASP A 330 -16.01 -11.17 -10.07
C ASP A 330 -14.95 -11.92 -10.90
N ASN A 331 -14.00 -11.19 -11.50
CA ASN A 331 -12.92 -11.76 -12.31
C ASN A 331 -11.66 -12.06 -11.50
N ILE A 332 -11.66 -11.97 -10.17
CA ILE A 332 -10.46 -12.26 -9.37
C ILE A 332 -9.94 -13.70 -9.57
N ARG A 333 -10.84 -14.64 -9.93
CA ARG A 333 -10.47 -16.02 -10.31
C ARG A 333 -9.51 -16.07 -11.49
N SER A 334 -9.62 -15.16 -12.47
CA SER A 334 -8.78 -15.18 -13.67
C SER A 334 -7.30 -14.91 -13.38
N VAL A 335 -6.98 -14.48 -12.17
CA VAL A 335 -5.62 -14.17 -11.71
C VAL A 335 -5.10 -15.26 -10.76
N ILE A 336 -5.95 -16.20 -10.32
CA ILE A 336 -5.54 -17.38 -9.57
C ILE A 336 -4.99 -18.40 -10.57
N TYR A 337 -3.67 -18.46 -10.68
CA TYR A 337 -3.00 -19.47 -11.51
C TYR A 337 -2.88 -20.82 -10.79
N SER A 338 -2.84 -21.90 -11.58
CA SER A 338 -2.43 -23.22 -11.10
C SER A 338 -0.98 -23.17 -10.61
N VAL A 339 -0.69 -23.84 -9.49
CA VAL A 339 0.67 -23.93 -8.94
C VAL A 339 1.59 -24.65 -9.93
N ASP A 340 1.10 -25.67 -10.63
CA ASP A 340 1.90 -26.52 -11.51
C ASP A 340 2.44 -25.76 -12.74
N ASP A 341 1.58 -24.96 -13.38
CA ASP A 341 1.96 -24.15 -14.54
C ASP A 341 3.10 -23.19 -14.18
N TYR A 342 3.03 -22.60 -12.99
CA TYR A 342 4.07 -21.69 -12.54
C TYR A 342 5.35 -22.39 -12.08
N VAL A 343 5.25 -23.51 -11.36
CA VAL A 343 6.43 -24.31 -10.97
C VAL A 343 7.26 -24.63 -12.21
N LYS A 344 6.60 -24.98 -13.32
CA LYS A 344 7.25 -25.22 -14.61
C LYS A 344 7.98 -23.98 -15.14
N ASP A 345 7.35 -22.81 -15.14
CA ASP A 345 7.96 -21.57 -15.62
C ASP A 345 9.12 -21.12 -14.71
N PHE A 346 8.93 -21.16 -13.39
CA PHE A 346 9.92 -20.77 -12.40
C PHE A 346 11.17 -21.66 -12.45
N THR A 347 10.98 -22.98 -12.48
CA THR A 347 12.09 -23.94 -12.59
C THR A 347 12.82 -23.80 -13.93
N GLY A 348 12.10 -23.45 -15.01
CA GLY A 348 12.69 -23.14 -16.30
C GLY A 348 13.67 -21.96 -16.23
N ILE A 349 13.28 -20.87 -15.57
CA ILE A 349 14.10 -19.65 -15.49
C ILE A 349 15.26 -19.80 -14.48
N ALA A 350 15.01 -20.50 -13.36
CA ALA A 350 16.06 -20.83 -12.40
C ALA A 350 17.24 -21.59 -13.03
N LYS A 351 17.01 -22.32 -14.13
CA LYS A 351 18.05 -23.07 -14.86
C LYS A 351 18.88 -22.21 -15.82
N THR A 352 18.45 -20.99 -16.18
CA THR A 352 19.14 -20.16 -17.19
C THR A 352 20.15 -19.16 -16.62
N HIS A 353 20.21 -19.00 -15.30
CA HIS A 353 21.11 -18.06 -14.63
C HIS A 353 21.80 -18.70 -13.43
N THR A 354 23.05 -18.34 -13.17
CA THR A 354 23.72 -18.81 -11.95
C THR A 354 23.21 -18.02 -10.73
N PRO A 355 23.07 -18.65 -9.54
CA PRO A 355 22.65 -17.96 -8.33
C PRO A 355 23.52 -16.74 -7.96
N ASP A 356 24.82 -16.80 -8.21
CA ASP A 356 25.71 -15.65 -7.94
C ASP A 356 25.51 -14.49 -8.93
N GLU A 357 25.20 -14.77 -10.20
CA GLU A 357 24.78 -13.72 -11.16
C GLU A 357 23.51 -13.01 -10.70
N LEU A 358 22.53 -13.78 -10.22
CA LEU A 358 21.27 -13.23 -9.70
C LEU A 358 21.52 -12.39 -8.44
N ARG A 359 22.37 -12.87 -7.51
CA ARG A 359 22.79 -12.09 -6.35
C ARG A 359 23.46 -10.77 -6.77
N ALA A 360 24.42 -10.81 -7.69
CA ALA A 360 25.16 -9.64 -8.14
C ALA A 360 24.24 -8.58 -8.77
N LYS A 361 23.21 -9.01 -9.51
CA LYS A 361 22.18 -8.13 -10.07
C LYS A 361 21.36 -7.40 -8.99
N ILE A 362 20.99 -8.10 -7.91
CA ILE A 362 20.30 -7.50 -6.76
C ILE A 362 21.25 -6.54 -6.02
N GLU A 363 22.49 -6.97 -5.77
CA GLU A 363 23.55 -6.20 -5.11
C GLU A 363 23.80 -4.86 -5.81
N GLU A 364 23.97 -4.87 -7.14
CA GLU A 364 24.23 -3.68 -7.96
C GLU A 364 23.20 -2.57 -7.69
N LYS A 365 21.92 -2.93 -7.60
CA LYS A 365 20.83 -1.99 -7.36
C LYS A 365 20.72 -1.55 -5.91
N ILE A 366 21.11 -2.39 -4.95
CA ILE A 366 21.10 -2.04 -3.53
C ILE A 366 22.25 -1.08 -3.19
N ILE A 367 23.43 -1.29 -3.78
CA ILE A 367 24.64 -0.54 -3.41
C ILE A 367 24.77 0.80 -4.16
N ASN A 368 24.15 0.95 -5.34
CA ASN A 368 24.22 2.17 -6.15
C ASN A 368 23.94 3.44 -5.32
N ASN A 369 24.73 4.50 -5.53
CA ASN A 369 24.59 5.78 -4.84
C ASN A 369 23.24 6.46 -5.05
N ASN A 370 22.55 6.16 -6.16
CA ASN A 370 21.21 6.66 -6.47
C ASN A 370 20.11 5.65 -6.05
N SER A 371 20.48 4.59 -5.34
CA SER A 371 19.55 3.57 -4.89
C SER A 371 18.61 4.13 -3.82
N PRO A 372 17.30 3.78 -3.85
CA PRO A 372 16.41 4.05 -2.73
C PRO A 372 16.85 3.33 -1.45
N PHE A 373 17.75 2.33 -1.54
CA PHE A 373 18.26 1.53 -0.42
C PHE A 373 19.55 2.06 0.20
N LYS A 374 20.07 3.22 -0.23
CA LYS A 374 21.38 3.75 0.18
C LYS A 374 21.59 3.78 1.71
N GLY A 375 20.54 4.02 2.50
CA GLY A 375 20.59 4.09 3.96
C GLY A 375 20.45 2.76 4.70
N VAL A 376 20.13 1.66 4.01
CA VAL A 376 19.81 0.38 4.66
C VAL A 376 21.06 -0.52 4.73
N GLN A 377 21.95 -0.25 5.70
CA GLN A 377 23.25 -0.93 5.79
C GLN A 377 23.11 -2.46 5.97
N LYS A 378 22.13 -2.93 6.74
CA LYS A 378 21.87 -4.37 6.91
C LYS A 378 21.57 -5.07 5.58
N LEU A 379 20.82 -4.41 4.69
CA LEU A 379 20.46 -4.93 3.38
C LEU A 379 21.68 -4.96 2.45
N LYS A 380 22.51 -3.91 2.49
CA LYS A 380 23.79 -3.88 1.74
C LYS A 380 24.71 -5.03 2.15
N ASN A 381 24.94 -5.19 3.45
CA ASN A 381 25.81 -6.24 4.00
C ASN A 381 25.31 -7.65 3.63
N LEU A 382 24.00 -7.83 3.50
CA LEU A 382 23.38 -9.10 3.21
C LEU A 382 23.61 -9.57 1.76
N PHE A 383 23.70 -8.65 0.81
CA PHE A 383 23.92 -8.96 -0.61
C PHE A 383 25.36 -8.73 -1.07
N GLN A 384 26.21 -8.08 -0.27
CA GLN A 384 27.59 -7.77 -0.65
C GLN A 384 28.44 -9.03 -0.84
N ARG A 385 29.27 -9.08 -1.89
CA ARG A 385 30.25 -10.19 -2.05
C ARG A 385 31.22 -10.24 -0.87
N SER A 386 31.31 -11.38 -0.19
CA SER A 386 32.41 -11.71 0.71
C SER A 386 33.12 -12.98 0.26
N THR A 387 34.41 -13.10 0.54
CA THR A 387 35.22 -14.30 0.24
C THR A 387 34.72 -15.58 0.94
N SER A 388 33.86 -15.44 1.96
CA SER A 388 33.27 -16.55 2.73
C SER A 388 31.82 -16.88 2.34
N GLN A 389 31.16 -16.07 1.52
CA GLN A 389 29.76 -16.27 1.11
C GLN A 389 29.69 -16.66 -0.38
N HIS A 390 30.08 -17.90 -0.69
CA HIS A 390 29.82 -18.45 -2.02
C HIS A 390 28.37 -18.95 -2.11
N ILE A 391 27.58 -18.38 -3.04
CA ILE A 391 26.25 -18.91 -3.37
C ILE A 391 26.39 -19.89 -4.52
N ASP A 392 26.44 -21.16 -4.16
CA ASP A 392 26.55 -22.29 -5.08
C ASP A 392 25.19 -22.80 -5.59
N ASN A 393 24.09 -22.45 -4.94
CA ASN A 393 22.75 -22.90 -5.33
C ASN A 393 21.65 -21.85 -5.06
N LEU A 394 20.49 -22.06 -5.69
CA LEU A 394 19.36 -21.15 -5.58
C LEU A 394 18.75 -21.14 -4.17
N ALA A 395 18.78 -22.26 -3.44
CA ALA A 395 18.29 -22.33 -2.07
C ALA A 395 19.00 -21.32 -1.14
N LYS A 396 20.34 -21.22 -1.24
CA LYS A 396 21.12 -20.22 -0.48
C LYS A 396 20.78 -18.78 -0.87
N LEU A 397 20.57 -18.50 -2.16
CA LEU A 397 20.14 -17.16 -2.60
C LEU A 397 18.75 -16.81 -2.03
N LEU A 398 17.82 -17.77 -2.04
CA LEU A 398 16.49 -17.57 -1.49
C LEU A 398 16.56 -17.33 0.02
N GLU A 399 17.44 -18.00 0.77
CA GLU A 399 17.67 -17.75 2.20
C GLU A 399 18.11 -16.29 2.46
N ILE A 400 18.98 -15.75 1.61
CA ILE A 400 19.39 -14.33 1.68
C ILE A 400 18.19 -13.42 1.38
N CYS A 401 17.40 -13.73 0.36
CA CYS A 401 16.19 -12.97 0.04
C CYS A 401 15.17 -12.99 1.19
N GLN A 402 15.03 -14.12 1.89
CA GLN A 402 14.19 -14.25 3.08
C GLN A 402 14.69 -13.38 4.23
N LYS A 403 15.99 -13.40 4.52
CA LYS A 403 16.60 -12.50 5.52
C LYS A 403 16.39 -11.04 5.17
N ALA A 404 16.39 -10.70 3.88
CA ALA A 404 16.15 -9.34 3.41
C ALA A 404 14.72 -8.86 3.69
N GLU A 405 13.74 -9.74 3.52
CA GLU A 405 12.32 -9.49 3.82
C GLU A 405 12.07 -9.21 5.32
N MET A 406 12.86 -9.82 6.20
CA MET A 406 12.80 -9.62 7.65
C MET A 406 13.40 -8.29 8.13
N ILE A 407 14.15 -7.58 7.28
CA ILE A 407 14.75 -6.31 7.68
C ILE A 407 13.64 -5.28 7.92
N ASP A 408 13.67 -4.65 9.09
CA ASP A 408 12.79 -3.53 9.40
C ASP A 408 13.18 -2.31 8.55
N MET A 409 12.24 -1.89 7.70
CA MET A 409 12.39 -0.75 6.80
C MET A 409 11.01 -0.22 6.41
N ASP A 410 10.97 1.01 5.89
CA ASP A 410 9.75 1.62 5.35
C ASP A 410 9.05 0.68 4.36
N TYR A 411 7.72 0.63 4.44
CA TYR A 411 6.92 -0.32 3.66
C TYR A 411 7.07 -0.11 2.15
N ASP A 412 7.11 1.13 1.67
CA ASP A 412 7.26 1.42 0.25
C ASP A 412 8.66 1.00 -0.25
N LEU A 413 9.69 1.13 0.60
CA LEU A 413 11.03 0.57 0.32
C LEU A 413 11.00 -0.96 0.28
N LYS A 414 10.38 -1.61 1.26
CA LYS A 414 10.25 -3.08 1.30
C LYS A 414 9.51 -3.61 0.08
N PHE A 415 8.45 -2.92 -0.35
CA PHE A 415 7.70 -3.27 -1.54
C PHE A 415 8.55 -3.16 -2.82
N LYS A 416 9.36 -2.10 -2.96
CA LYS A 416 10.34 -1.98 -4.06
C LYS A 416 11.37 -3.11 -4.05
N LEU A 417 11.83 -3.52 -2.87
CA LEU A 417 12.77 -4.64 -2.74
C LEU A 417 12.14 -5.96 -3.20
N ARG A 418 10.89 -6.24 -2.82
CA ARG A 418 10.15 -7.44 -3.28
C ARG A 418 10.05 -7.50 -4.80
N TYR A 419 9.79 -6.37 -5.47
CA TYR A 419 9.76 -6.29 -6.94
C TYR A 419 11.15 -6.48 -7.56
N LEU A 420 12.20 -5.90 -7.00
CA LEU A 420 13.58 -6.11 -7.46
C LEU A 420 13.98 -7.60 -7.36
N ILE A 421 13.71 -8.23 -6.21
CA ILE A 421 13.97 -9.65 -5.99
C ILE A 421 13.16 -10.50 -6.98
N SER A 422 11.86 -10.23 -7.12
CA SER A 422 10.99 -10.93 -8.07
C SER A 422 11.51 -10.80 -9.49
N ASN A 423 11.82 -9.59 -9.95
CA ASN A 423 12.29 -9.37 -11.32
C ASN A 423 13.64 -10.06 -11.59
N THR A 424 14.50 -10.12 -10.58
CA THR A 424 15.80 -10.78 -10.73
C THR A 424 15.63 -12.30 -10.75
N LEU A 425 14.89 -12.87 -9.80
CA LEU A 425 14.68 -14.32 -9.70
C LEU A 425 13.85 -14.87 -10.88
N LEU A 426 12.87 -14.10 -11.36
CA LEU A 426 11.96 -14.54 -12.42
C LEU A 426 12.40 -14.18 -13.83
N TYR A 427 13.31 -13.22 -14.01
CA TYR A 427 13.65 -12.75 -15.36
C TYR A 427 15.12 -12.41 -15.54
N GLY A 428 15.96 -12.60 -14.51
CA GLY A 428 17.36 -12.18 -14.53
C GLY A 428 17.53 -10.68 -14.78
N LYS A 429 16.55 -9.84 -14.43
CA LYS A 429 16.56 -8.38 -14.67
C LYS A 429 16.52 -7.63 -13.35
N ASN A 430 17.38 -6.63 -13.18
CA ASN A 430 17.50 -5.86 -11.93
C ASN A 430 16.67 -4.56 -11.89
N ASN A 431 15.63 -4.44 -12.71
CA ASN A 431 14.76 -3.26 -12.69
C ASN A 431 13.61 -3.46 -11.70
N TYR A 432 13.00 -2.39 -11.19
CA TYR A 432 11.77 -2.43 -10.38
C TYR A 432 10.57 -1.94 -11.19
#